data_AF-A0A355EPN1-F1
#
_entry.id   AF-A0A355EPN1-F1
#
_cell.length_a   1.000
_cell.length_b   1.000
_cell.length_c   1.000
_cell.angle_alpha   90.00
_cell.angle_beta   90.00
_cell.angle_gamma   90.00
#
_symmetry.space_group_name_H-M   'P 1'
#
loop_
_entity.id
_entity.type
_entity.pdbx_description
1 polymer ?
#
loop_
_entity_poly.entity_id
_entity_poly.type
_entity_poly.pdbx_seq_one_letter_code
_entity_poly.pdbx_strand_id
1 'polypeptide(L)'
;MEVATFQGAKRLEELEVVIKRDLGSFYEVGRALKEIRDDELYKLKKGGDYKTFEEYARSIWDMARQTAHQYIAAFKVVQNVRLGGQKNIVPANEKQCRPLTRLTTDKQIEAWQQVIDMAPDGKITGPLVYRIVKDMLPPKPSKPSFVPSPSTPESPIPGDAYYFVNMAISQLERIRGDDPLRVDAYGRLKEWMVQHN
;
A
#
# COMPACT_ATOMS: atom_id res chain seq x y z
N MET A 1 10.11 -27.11 28.22
CA MET A 1 9.38 -25.90 27.79
C MET A 1 9.97 -24.64 28.40
N GLU A 2 10.25 -24.56 29.70
CA GLU A 2 10.80 -23.34 30.36
C GLU A 2 12.12 -22.81 29.80
N VAL A 3 13.05 -23.68 29.39
CA VAL A 3 14.37 -23.26 28.85
C VAL A 3 14.23 -22.49 27.53
N ALA A 4 13.30 -22.89 26.65
CA ALA A 4 13.06 -22.23 25.38
C ALA A 4 12.44 -20.83 25.56
N THR A 5 11.53 -20.69 26.54
CA THR A 5 10.91 -19.40 26.89
C THR A 5 11.94 -18.42 27.46
N PHE A 6 12.85 -18.88 28.32
CA PHE A 6 13.91 -18.06 28.88
C PHE A 6 14.88 -17.54 27.80
N GLN A 7 15.27 -18.41 26.86
CA GLN A 7 16.13 -18.01 25.74
C GLN A 7 15.44 -16.99 24.83
N GLY A 8 14.14 -17.17 24.53
CA GLY A 8 13.36 -16.21 23.74
C GLY A 8 13.23 -14.85 24.42
N ALA A 9 13.02 -14.82 25.73
CA ALA A 9 12.92 -13.56 26.50
C ALA A 9 14.26 -12.81 26.51
N LYS A 10 15.37 -13.51 26.72
CA LYS A 10 16.72 -12.92 26.62
C LYS A 10 16.98 -12.39 25.21
N ARG A 11 16.61 -13.15 24.18
CA ARG A 11 16.79 -12.73 22.79
C ARG A 11 15.97 -11.48 22.46
N LEU A 12 14.73 -11.40 22.96
CA LEU A 12 13.92 -10.19 22.85
C LEU A 12 14.67 -9.00 23.43
N GLU A 13 15.15 -9.07 24.67
CA GLU A 13 15.88 -7.97 25.33
C GLU A 13 17.10 -7.50 24.52
N GLU A 14 17.88 -8.43 23.95
CA GLU A 14 19.00 -8.09 23.07
C GLU A 14 18.54 -7.30 21.84
N LEU A 15 17.45 -7.72 21.21
CA LEU A 15 16.87 -7.04 20.04
C LEU A 15 16.31 -5.65 20.41
N GLU A 16 15.70 -5.51 21.59
CA GLU A 16 15.22 -4.23 22.10
C GLU A 16 16.39 -3.25 22.34
N VAL A 17 17.52 -3.73 22.86
CA VAL A 17 18.74 -2.92 23.00
C VAL A 17 19.23 -2.42 21.65
N VAL A 18 19.24 -3.28 20.62
CA VAL A 18 19.59 -2.89 19.24
C VAL A 18 18.66 -1.78 18.74
N ILE A 19 17.34 -1.96 18.86
CA ILE A 19 16.36 -0.96 18.40
C ILE A 19 16.57 0.37 19.12
N LYS A 20 16.75 0.35 20.44
CA LYS A 20 16.93 1.56 21.25
C LYS A 20 18.21 2.32 20.88
N ARG A 21 19.31 1.59 20.64
CA ARG A 21 20.60 2.19 20.25
C ARG A 21 20.54 2.78 18.85
N ASP A 22 19.85 2.09 17.94
CA ASP A 22 19.92 2.36 16.50
C ASP A 22 18.61 2.92 15.94
N LEU A 23 17.81 3.65 16.71
CA LEU A 23 16.49 4.19 16.29
C LEU A 23 16.53 5.00 14.97
N GLY A 24 17.66 5.64 14.66
CA GLY A 24 17.88 6.36 13.39
C GLY A 24 18.24 5.48 12.20
N SER A 25 18.59 4.21 12.43
CA SER A 25 18.98 3.23 11.41
C SER A 25 17.81 2.32 11.06
N PHE A 26 17.14 2.62 9.93
CA PHE A 26 16.04 1.77 9.44
C PHE A 26 16.47 0.31 9.21
N TYR A 27 17.75 0.07 8.90
CA TYR A 27 18.29 -1.26 8.61
C TYR A 27 18.39 -2.12 9.88
N GLU A 28 19.03 -1.60 10.93
CA GLU A 28 19.21 -2.32 12.19
C GLU A 28 17.88 -2.52 12.91
N VAL A 29 17.05 -1.47 12.94
CA VAL A 29 15.70 -1.54 13.50
C VAL A 29 14.84 -2.50 12.69
N GLY A 30 14.85 -2.42 11.36
CA GLY A 30 14.09 -3.31 10.48
C GLY A 30 14.48 -4.78 10.64
N ARG A 31 15.77 -5.08 10.82
CA ARG A 31 16.27 -6.43 11.13
C ARG A 31 15.70 -6.94 12.46
N ALA A 32 15.84 -6.15 13.53
CA ALA A 32 15.40 -6.54 14.86
C ALA A 32 13.86 -6.71 14.92
N LEU A 33 13.11 -5.76 14.36
CA LEU A 33 11.65 -5.84 14.28
C LEU A 33 11.18 -7.07 13.48
N LYS A 34 11.90 -7.45 12.42
CA LYS A 34 11.57 -8.66 11.65
C LYS A 34 11.71 -9.90 12.52
N GLU A 35 12.80 -10.03 13.25
CA GLU A 35 13.06 -11.19 14.12
C GLU A 35 12.03 -11.27 15.25
N ILE A 36 11.79 -10.16 15.95
CA ILE A 36 10.76 -10.08 17.01
C ILE A 36 9.38 -10.53 16.49
N ARG A 37 9.02 -10.11 15.28
CA ARG A 37 7.72 -10.42 14.68
C ARG A 37 7.62 -11.87 14.23
N ASP A 38 8.61 -12.33 13.47
CA ASP A 38 8.55 -13.64 12.80
C ASP A 38 8.69 -14.78 13.83
N ASP A 39 9.46 -14.57 14.91
CA ASP A 39 9.62 -15.54 16.00
C ASP A 39 8.62 -15.30 17.16
N GLU A 40 7.66 -14.39 16.95
CA GLU A 40 6.62 -14.02 17.92
C GLU A 40 7.13 -13.61 19.32
N LEU A 41 8.38 -13.14 19.42
CA LEU A 41 9.03 -12.81 20.69
C LEU A 41 8.28 -11.72 21.47
N TYR A 42 7.54 -10.85 20.79
CA TYR A 42 6.72 -9.82 21.44
C TYR A 42 5.72 -10.39 22.46
N LYS A 43 5.27 -11.64 22.29
CA LYS A 43 4.37 -12.34 23.24
C LYS A 43 5.06 -12.71 24.55
N LEU A 44 6.39 -12.68 24.62
CA LEU A 44 7.12 -12.99 25.85
C LEU A 44 7.23 -11.78 26.77
N LYS A 45 6.97 -10.57 26.24
CA LYS A 45 7.04 -9.33 27.02
C LYS A 45 5.81 -9.19 27.91
N LYS A 46 6.00 -8.62 29.10
CA LYS A 46 4.94 -8.34 30.10
C LYS A 46 4.00 -9.54 30.31
N GLY A 47 4.55 -10.76 30.39
CA GLY A 47 3.76 -11.95 30.67
C GLY A 47 2.73 -12.34 29.59
N GLY A 48 2.86 -11.84 28.35
CA GLY A 48 1.92 -12.16 27.27
C GLY A 48 0.85 -11.12 26.97
N ASP A 49 0.96 -9.91 27.54
CA ASP A 49 -0.02 -8.84 27.34
C ASP A 49 -0.19 -8.44 25.86
N TYR A 50 0.87 -8.52 25.07
CA TYR A 50 0.83 -8.11 23.66
C TYR A 50 0.28 -9.22 22.77
N LYS A 51 -0.94 -9.01 22.26
CA LYS A 51 -1.61 -9.98 21.38
C LYS A 51 -1.13 -9.92 19.94
N THR A 52 -0.62 -8.77 19.53
CA THR A 52 -0.12 -8.52 18.17
C THR A 52 1.22 -7.82 18.20
N PHE A 53 2.02 -8.04 17.15
CA PHE A 53 3.28 -7.34 16.96
C PHE A 53 3.08 -5.82 16.87
N GLU A 54 1.99 -5.37 16.24
CA GLU A 54 1.69 -3.95 16.09
C GLU A 54 1.39 -3.25 17.42
N GLU A 55 0.69 -3.93 18.33
CA GLU A 55 0.42 -3.43 19.68
C GLU A 55 1.71 -3.26 20.47
N TYR A 56 2.60 -4.25 20.39
CA TYR A 56 3.95 -4.18 20.95
C TYR A 56 4.74 -3.01 20.36
N ALA A 57 4.78 -2.90 19.02
CA ALA A 57 5.55 -1.87 18.32
C ALA A 57 5.08 -0.46 18.68
N ARG A 58 3.76 -0.26 18.81
CA ARG A 58 3.18 1.00 19.27
C ARG A 58 3.50 1.28 20.74
N SER A 59 3.34 0.30 21.61
CA SER A 59 3.43 0.51 23.06
C SER A 59 4.86 0.68 23.55
N ILE A 60 5.83 0.01 22.94
CA ILE A 60 7.23 0.03 23.38
C ILE A 60 8.04 1.09 22.62
N TRP A 61 7.76 1.27 21.33
CA TRP A 61 8.60 2.10 20.44
C TRP A 61 7.89 3.34 19.90
N ASP A 62 6.64 3.57 20.27
CA ASP A 62 5.77 4.63 19.69
C ASP A 62 5.71 4.56 18.15
N MET A 63 5.87 3.36 17.59
CA MET A 63 5.87 3.16 16.15
C MET A 63 4.48 2.86 15.65
N ALA A 64 4.02 3.64 14.68
CA ALA A 64 2.84 3.29 13.91
C ALA A 64 3.07 1.94 13.18
N ARG A 65 2.01 1.12 13.09
CA ARG A 65 1.99 -0.14 12.33
C ARG A 65 2.71 -0.01 10.99
N GLN A 66 2.34 1.00 10.21
CA GLN A 66 2.91 1.22 8.89
C GLN A 66 4.43 1.42 8.92
N THR A 67 4.94 2.21 9.86
CA THR A 67 6.38 2.47 10.02
C THR A 67 7.15 1.19 10.34
N ALA A 68 6.66 0.40 11.30
CA ALA A 68 7.29 -0.86 11.68
C ALA A 68 7.39 -1.83 10.48
N HIS A 69 6.31 -1.98 9.71
CA HIS A 69 6.32 -2.82 8.51
C HIS A 69 7.19 -2.24 7.39
N GLN A 70 7.26 -0.91 7.23
CA GLN A 70 8.13 -0.25 6.26
C GLN A 70 9.60 -0.53 6.55
N TYR A 71 10.02 -0.47 7.82
CA TYR A 71 11.40 -0.77 8.20
C TYR A 71 11.75 -2.24 7.95
N ILE A 72 10.85 -3.16 8.29
CA ILE A 72 11.02 -4.59 7.98
C ILE A 72 11.14 -4.81 6.46
N ALA A 73 10.28 -4.18 5.67
CA ALA A 73 10.31 -4.30 4.21
C ALA A 73 11.60 -3.70 3.61
N ALA A 74 12.03 -2.54 4.12
CA ALA A 74 13.25 -1.88 3.67
C ALA A 74 14.51 -2.68 4.01
N PHE A 75 14.58 -3.28 5.20
CA PHE A 75 15.62 -4.24 5.56
C PHE A 75 15.68 -5.42 4.57
N LYS A 76 14.53 -6.02 4.25
CA LYS A 76 14.44 -7.14 3.29
C LYS A 76 14.94 -6.75 1.90
N VAL A 77 14.60 -5.55 1.42
CA VAL A 77 15.10 -5.04 0.12
C VAL A 77 16.62 -4.90 0.14
N VAL A 78 17.20 -4.28 1.18
CA VAL A 78 18.66 -4.13 1.31
C VAL A 78 19.33 -5.50 1.36
N GLN A 79 18.78 -6.45 2.12
CA GLN A 79 19.32 -7.80 2.20
C GLN A 79 19.28 -8.50 0.83
N ASN A 80 18.16 -8.41 0.13
CA ASN A 80 17.97 -9.03 -1.19
C ASN A 80 18.95 -8.47 -2.23
N VAL A 81 19.08 -7.14 -2.32
CA VAL A 81 20.05 -6.47 -3.18
C VAL A 81 21.50 -6.87 -2.82
N ARG A 82 21.82 -6.93 -1.53
CA ARG A 82 23.17 -7.32 -1.08
C ARG A 82 23.51 -8.77 -1.46
N LEU A 83 22.55 -9.68 -1.33
CA LEU A 83 22.69 -11.08 -1.72
C LEU A 83 22.73 -11.25 -3.25
N GLY A 84 22.05 -10.38 -3.98
CA GLY A 84 22.05 -10.30 -5.45
C GLY A 84 23.34 -9.79 -6.09
N GLY A 85 24.40 -9.54 -5.30
CA GLY A 85 25.73 -9.19 -5.79
C GLY A 85 26.10 -7.71 -5.66
N GLN A 86 25.16 -6.80 -5.35
CA GLN A 86 25.45 -5.37 -5.19
C GLN A 86 25.98 -5.03 -3.78
N LYS A 87 27.04 -5.72 -3.33
CA LYS A 87 27.54 -5.65 -1.94
C LYS A 87 28.01 -4.27 -1.49
N ASN A 88 28.51 -3.45 -2.43
CA ASN A 88 29.19 -2.19 -2.14
C ASN A 88 28.28 -0.96 -2.27
N ILE A 89 27.18 -1.06 -3.02
CA ILE A 89 26.27 0.05 -3.29
C ILE A 89 24.85 -0.46 -3.02
N VAL A 90 24.35 -0.21 -1.81
CA VAL A 90 23.01 -0.61 -1.36
C VAL A 90 22.16 0.62 -1.04
N PRO A 91 20.83 0.49 -0.94
CA PRO A 91 19.96 1.61 -0.56
C PRO A 91 20.41 2.22 0.78
N ALA A 92 20.63 3.53 0.78
CA ALA A 92 21.14 4.28 1.93
C ALA A 92 20.04 4.70 2.92
N ASN A 93 18.77 4.70 2.50
CA ASN A 93 17.64 5.07 3.34
C ASN A 93 16.36 4.33 2.95
N GLU A 94 15.40 4.26 3.88
CA GLU A 94 14.10 3.61 3.68
C GLU A 94 13.35 4.14 2.45
N LYS A 95 13.48 5.44 2.15
CA LYS A 95 12.78 6.07 1.02
C LYS A 95 13.25 5.51 -0.33
N GLN A 96 14.52 5.11 -0.45
CA GLN A 96 15.03 4.41 -1.64
C GLN A 96 14.53 2.95 -1.70
N CYS A 97 14.36 2.29 -0.55
CA CYS A 97 13.83 0.92 -0.52
C CYS A 97 12.35 0.87 -0.90
N ARG A 98 11.56 1.86 -0.48
CA ARG A 98 10.09 1.85 -0.56
C ARG A 98 9.53 1.58 -1.97
N PRO A 99 10.04 2.18 -3.07
CA PRO A 99 9.58 1.81 -4.42
C PRO A 99 9.85 0.34 -4.74
N LEU A 100 11.04 -0.16 -4.39
CA LEU A 100 11.48 -1.53 -4.71
C LEU A 100 10.60 -2.60 -4.06
N THR A 101 9.95 -2.32 -2.92
CA THR A 101 9.05 -3.28 -2.27
C THR A 101 7.84 -3.67 -3.13
N ARG A 102 7.57 -2.95 -4.23
CA ARG A 102 6.50 -3.25 -5.19
C ARG A 102 6.89 -4.28 -6.23
N LEU A 103 8.18 -4.59 -6.33
CA LEU A 103 8.73 -5.56 -7.28
C LEU A 103 8.95 -6.92 -6.61
N THR A 104 8.97 -7.98 -7.41
CA THR A 104 9.44 -9.30 -6.97
C THR A 104 10.91 -9.25 -6.59
N THR A 105 11.39 -10.23 -5.81
CA THR A 105 12.80 -10.29 -5.34
C THR A 105 13.80 -10.17 -6.48
N ASP A 106 13.59 -10.89 -7.58
CA ASP A 106 14.52 -10.87 -8.72
C ASP A 106 14.53 -9.50 -9.41
N LYS A 107 13.33 -8.90 -9.55
CA LYS A 107 13.17 -7.58 -10.16
C LYS A 107 13.71 -6.46 -9.28
N GLN A 108 13.77 -6.62 -7.96
CA GLN A 108 14.44 -5.66 -7.08
C GLN A 108 15.95 -5.58 -7.35
N ILE A 109 16.59 -6.73 -7.59
CA ILE A 109 18.03 -6.82 -7.90
C ILE A 109 18.29 -6.14 -9.25
N GLU A 110 17.52 -6.48 -10.27
CA GLU A 110 17.61 -5.88 -11.61
C GLU A 110 17.36 -4.36 -11.58
N ALA A 111 16.30 -3.92 -10.89
CA ALA A 111 15.98 -2.50 -10.74
C ALA A 111 17.12 -1.74 -10.06
N TRP A 112 17.70 -2.31 -9.01
CA TRP A 112 18.78 -1.68 -8.29
C TRP A 112 20.07 -1.61 -9.11
N GLN A 113 20.36 -2.64 -9.92
CA GLN A 113 21.47 -2.59 -10.87
C GLN A 113 21.30 -1.44 -11.86
N GLN A 114 20.11 -1.28 -12.44
CA GLN A 114 19.82 -0.14 -13.33
C GLN A 114 19.97 1.21 -12.63
N VAL A 115 19.62 1.31 -11.34
CA VAL A 115 19.83 2.53 -10.53
C VAL A 115 21.31 2.86 -10.42
N ILE A 116 22.16 1.86 -10.18
CA ILE A 116 23.62 2.04 -10.10
C ILE A 116 24.17 2.51 -11.45
N ASP A 117 23.75 1.86 -12.54
CA ASP A 117 24.26 2.13 -13.89
C ASP A 117 23.85 3.53 -14.40
N MET A 118 22.68 4.04 -13.97
CA MET A 118 22.15 5.34 -14.38
C MET A 118 22.45 6.50 -13.42
N ALA A 119 23.10 6.25 -12.28
CA ALA A 119 23.37 7.28 -11.29
C ALA A 119 24.62 8.12 -11.66
N PRO A 120 24.47 9.42 -12.01
CA PRO A 120 25.62 10.28 -12.27
C PRO A 120 26.44 10.46 -10.98
N ASP A 121 27.76 10.26 -11.08
CA ASP A 121 28.73 10.37 -9.98
C ASP A 121 28.37 9.57 -8.71
N GLY A 122 27.64 8.46 -8.85
CA GLY A 122 27.23 7.62 -7.73
C GLY A 122 26.15 8.23 -6.83
N LYS A 123 25.55 9.36 -7.22
CA LYS A 123 24.46 10.01 -6.45
C LYS A 123 23.12 9.32 -6.72
N ILE A 124 22.81 8.30 -5.94
CA ILE A 124 21.52 7.62 -5.99
C ILE A 124 20.45 8.48 -5.32
N THR A 125 19.54 9.04 -6.12
CA THR A 125 18.42 9.86 -5.63
C THR A 125 17.11 9.08 -5.61
N GLY A 126 16.21 9.41 -4.67
CA GLY A 126 14.89 8.78 -4.59
C GLY A 126 14.07 8.87 -5.89
N PRO A 127 14.04 10.01 -6.61
CA PRO A 127 13.35 10.12 -7.91
C PRO A 127 13.88 9.16 -8.98
N LEU A 128 15.20 8.93 -9.04
CA LEU A 128 15.79 7.97 -9.99
C LEU A 128 15.28 6.56 -9.72
N VAL A 129 15.32 6.12 -8.46
CA VAL A 129 14.81 4.82 -8.04
C VAL A 129 13.33 4.68 -8.37
N TYR A 130 12.54 5.71 -8.07
CA TYR A 130 11.11 5.69 -8.37
C TYR A 130 10.84 5.53 -9.88
N ARG A 131 11.57 6.27 -10.73
CA ARG A 131 11.42 6.20 -12.19
C ARG A 131 11.68 4.78 -12.70
N ILE A 132 12.83 4.20 -12.36
CA ILE A 132 13.21 2.85 -12.80
C ILE A 132 12.18 1.81 -12.35
N VAL A 133 11.78 1.84 -11.07
CA VAL A 133 10.77 0.93 -10.55
C VAL A 133 9.43 1.10 -11.27
N LYS A 134 9.03 2.35 -11.55
CA LYS A 134 7.77 2.64 -12.25
C LYS A 134 7.77 2.05 -13.66
N ASP A 135 8.89 2.12 -14.36
CA ASP A 135 9.04 1.61 -15.73
C ASP A 135 9.02 0.07 -15.77
N MET A 136 9.42 -0.60 -14.69
CA MET A 136 9.39 -2.07 -14.57
C MET A 136 8.04 -2.63 -14.11
N LEU A 137 7.17 -1.80 -13.55
CA LEU A 137 5.84 -2.22 -13.14
C LEU A 137 4.92 -2.25 -14.36
N PRO A 138 3.98 -3.22 -14.43
CA PRO A 138 2.97 -3.21 -15.47
C PRO A 138 2.19 -1.88 -15.42
N PRO A 139 1.75 -1.35 -16.57
CA PRO A 139 0.93 -0.14 -16.58
C PRO A 139 -0.25 -0.38 -15.66
N LYS A 140 -0.46 0.55 -14.72
CA LYS A 140 -1.63 0.50 -13.83
C LYS A 140 -2.85 0.36 -14.75
N PRO A 141 -3.77 -0.59 -14.51
CA PRO A 141 -5.00 -0.62 -15.27
C PRO A 141 -5.60 0.77 -15.15
N SER A 142 -5.73 1.46 -16.29
CA SER A 142 -6.43 2.73 -16.32
C SER A 142 -7.77 2.45 -15.66
N LYS A 143 -8.17 3.28 -14.69
CA LYS A 143 -9.60 3.32 -14.32
C LYS A 143 -10.35 3.34 -15.65
N PRO A 144 -11.40 2.53 -15.86
CA PRO A 144 -12.19 2.67 -17.07
C PRO A 144 -12.58 4.14 -17.14
N SER A 145 -11.91 4.88 -18.03
CA SER A 145 -12.48 6.09 -18.57
C SER A 145 -13.84 5.62 -19.05
N PHE A 146 -14.89 6.34 -18.70
CA PHE A 146 -16.16 6.15 -19.37
C PHE A 146 -15.93 6.48 -20.86
N VAL A 147 -15.39 5.52 -21.59
CA VAL A 147 -15.53 5.40 -23.03
C VAL A 147 -16.92 4.81 -23.16
N PRO A 148 -17.92 5.57 -23.62
CA PRO A 148 -19.12 4.92 -24.14
C PRO A 148 -18.63 3.99 -25.26
N SER A 149 -18.58 2.69 -24.95
CA SER A 149 -18.14 1.66 -25.87
C SER A 149 -19.12 1.64 -27.04
N PRO A 150 -18.67 1.77 -28.30
CA PRO A 150 -19.55 1.66 -29.44
C PRO A 150 -19.70 0.18 -29.81
N SER A 151 -20.70 -0.52 -29.27
CA SER A 151 -21.22 -1.75 -29.89
C SER A 151 -22.43 -2.37 -29.16
N THR A 152 -23.48 -2.54 -29.97
CA THR A 152 -24.53 -3.60 -29.94
C THR A 152 -25.84 -3.31 -29.19
N PRO A 153 -27.00 -3.37 -29.87
CA PRO A 153 -28.31 -3.28 -29.25
C PRO A 153 -28.68 -4.63 -28.61
N GLU A 154 -28.21 -4.88 -27.39
CA GLU A 154 -28.83 -5.90 -26.54
C GLU A 154 -29.89 -5.22 -25.67
N SER A 155 -31.11 -5.77 -25.75
CA SER A 155 -32.34 -5.26 -25.15
C SER A 155 -32.17 -4.81 -23.68
N PRO A 156 -32.86 -3.75 -23.24
CA PRO A 156 -32.73 -3.25 -21.87
C PRO A 156 -33.09 -4.34 -20.85
N ILE A 157 -32.15 -4.68 -19.95
CA ILE A 157 -32.44 -5.52 -18.80
C ILE A 157 -33.31 -4.68 -17.85
N PRO A 158 -34.46 -5.17 -17.36
CA PRO A 158 -35.40 -4.39 -16.54
C PRO A 158 -34.78 -3.69 -15.30
N GLY A 159 -33.67 -4.21 -14.78
CA GLY A 159 -32.92 -3.61 -13.68
C GLY A 159 -32.25 -2.28 -14.03
N ASP A 160 -31.84 -2.08 -15.28
CA ASP A 160 -31.18 -0.85 -15.73
C ASP A 160 -32.18 0.29 -15.82
N ALA A 161 -33.39 0.03 -16.32
CA ALA A 161 -34.47 1.01 -16.35
C ALA A 161 -34.81 1.52 -14.95
N TYR A 162 -34.90 0.60 -13.97
CA TYR A 162 -35.13 0.96 -12.57
C TYR A 162 -33.99 1.79 -11.99
N TYR A 163 -32.74 1.44 -12.31
CA TYR A 163 -31.56 2.21 -11.92
C TYR A 163 -31.59 3.64 -12.47
N PHE A 164 -31.88 3.82 -13.77
CA PHE A 164 -31.96 5.15 -14.39
C PHE A 164 -33.11 6.00 -13.85
N VAL A 165 -34.26 5.37 -13.55
CA VAL A 165 -35.40 6.06 -12.91
C VAL A 165 -35.01 6.54 -11.51
N ASN A 166 -34.38 5.69 -10.69
CA ASN A 166 -33.94 6.09 -9.34
C ASN A 166 -32.88 7.20 -9.39
N MET A 167 -31.98 7.14 -10.36
CA MET A 167 -31.00 8.20 -10.58
C MET A 167 -31.67 9.52 -10.98
N ALA A 168 -32.65 9.49 -11.88
CA ALA A 168 -33.42 10.67 -12.28
C ALA A 168 -34.22 11.26 -11.11
N ILE A 169 -34.90 10.43 -10.32
CA ILE A 169 -35.62 10.84 -9.09
C ILE A 169 -34.65 11.52 -8.13
N SER A 170 -33.51 10.89 -7.86
CA SER A 170 -32.49 11.45 -6.95
C SER A 170 -31.95 12.81 -7.42
N GLN A 171 -31.81 13.03 -8.74
CA GLN A 171 -31.39 14.33 -9.26
C GLN A 171 -32.49 15.39 -9.16
N LEU A 172 -33.75 15.03 -9.41
CA LEU A 172 -34.88 15.95 -9.30
C LEU A 172 -35.16 16.35 -7.84
N GLU A 173 -34.98 15.44 -6.88
CA GLU A 173 -35.12 15.72 -5.44
C GLU A 173 -34.07 16.71 -4.92
N ARG A 174 -32.91 16.79 -5.57
CA ARG A 174 -31.83 17.73 -5.20
C ARG A 174 -32.10 19.17 -5.66
N ILE A 175 -33.05 19.38 -6.57
CA ILE A 175 -33.42 20.69 -7.09
C ILE A 175 -34.66 21.18 -6.34
N ARG A 176 -34.83 22.50 -6.11
CA ARG A 176 -36.04 23.03 -5.47
C ARG A 176 -37.29 22.76 -6.32
N GLY A 177 -38.44 22.57 -5.67
CA GLY A 177 -39.69 22.16 -6.32
C GLY A 177 -40.24 23.17 -7.34
N ASP A 178 -39.94 24.44 -7.14
CA ASP A 178 -40.34 25.59 -7.96
C ASP A 178 -39.31 25.96 -9.03
N ASP A 179 -38.20 25.21 -9.12
CA ASP A 179 -37.18 25.45 -10.13
C ASP A 179 -37.73 25.14 -11.53
N PRO A 180 -37.67 26.09 -12.48
CA PRO A 180 -38.19 25.90 -13.84
C PRO A 180 -37.65 24.66 -14.56
N LEU A 181 -36.38 24.28 -14.30
CA LEU A 181 -35.77 23.11 -14.93
C LEU A 181 -36.32 21.80 -14.36
N ARG A 182 -36.68 21.78 -13.07
CA ARG A 182 -37.32 20.62 -12.44
C ARG A 182 -38.74 20.45 -12.96
N VAL A 183 -39.48 21.53 -13.12
CA VAL A 183 -40.84 21.54 -13.68
C VAL A 183 -40.84 21.07 -15.14
N ASP A 184 -39.93 21.58 -15.97
CA ASP A 184 -39.78 21.17 -17.38
C ASP A 184 -39.40 19.68 -17.48
N ALA A 185 -38.41 19.22 -16.72
CA ALA A 185 -37.98 17.83 -16.73
C ALA A 185 -39.10 16.86 -16.30
N TYR A 186 -39.88 17.22 -15.27
CA TYR A 186 -41.04 16.43 -14.85
C TYR A 186 -42.15 16.44 -15.91
N GLY A 187 -42.40 17.60 -16.54
CA GLY A 187 -43.36 17.74 -17.64
C GLY A 187 -43.03 16.82 -18.82
N ARG A 188 -41.79 16.86 -19.30
CA ARG A 188 -41.31 15.98 -20.39
C ARG A 188 -41.42 14.50 -20.06
N LEU A 189 -41.07 14.12 -18.83
CA LEU A 189 -41.18 12.73 -18.39
C LEU A 189 -42.66 12.26 -18.39
N LYS A 190 -43.56 13.11 -17.90
CA LYS A 190 -45.00 12.82 -17.87
C LYS A 190 -45.60 12.73 -19.27
N GLU A 191 -45.23 13.64 -20.17
CA GLU A 191 -45.66 13.60 -21.58
C GLU A 191 -45.19 12.31 -22.26
N TRP A 192 -43.93 11.93 -22.05
CA TRP A 192 -43.39 10.69 -22.60
C TRP A 192 -44.14 9.46 -22.10
N MET A 193 -44.43 9.38 -20.78
CA MET A 193 -45.22 8.28 -20.21
C MET A 193 -46.64 8.22 -20.77
N VAL A 194 -47.27 9.35 -21.07
CA VAL A 194 -48.63 9.38 -21.67
C VAL A 194 -48.61 8.90 -23.12
N GLN A 195 -47.54 9.19 -23.86
CA GLN A 195 -47.41 8.78 -25.27
C GLN A 195 -47.01 7.31 -25.46
N HIS A 196 -46.44 6.68 -24.45
CA HIS A 196 -45.80 5.35 -24.54
C HIS A 196 -46.39 4.31 -23.57
N ASN A 197 -47.59 4.55 -23.06
CA ASN A 197 -48.37 3.67 -22.18
C ASN A 197 -49.77 3.48 -22.75
#